data_AF-A0A504YEF0-F1
#
_entry.id   AF-A0A504YEF0-F1
#
_cell.length_a   1.000
_cell.length_b   1.000
_cell.length_c   1.000
_cell.angle_alpha   90.00
_cell.angle_beta   90.00
_cell.angle_gamma   90.00
#
_symmetry.space_group_name_H-M   'P 1'
#
loop_
_entity.id
_entity.type
_entity.pdbx_description
1 polymer ?
#
loop_
_entity_poly.entity_id
_entity_poly.type
_entity_poly.pdbx_seq_one_letter_code
_entity_poly.pdbx_strand_id
1 'polypeptide(L)'
;MFKYRFYPHVMKSKFFLNFLLALIAESNVSSPFRQQINSKLRNGDSLDPDIRIDSTGTKRRIRGKKHIRVKQLRPCLRPKSTIDALEENPPYRPLPVPKNAGEPEKARLAYMMAYGVDPLAKRKLVGPTNDNARFAFLRRKLDGVKKTSNSEGEEDGNDEDRFTEYLLLSVIREVKERREFLSKMAEYGKDQVYRNEIETEISQLVREMELIDLRKTRELENALKMAESKEQRRNESNQQ
;
A
#
# COMPACT_ATOMS: atom_id res chain seq x y z
N MET A 1 -17.27 6.18 0.94
CA MET A 1 -17.62 4.81 0.50
C MET A 1 -16.45 4.32 -0.36
N PHE A 2 -15.47 3.69 0.27
CA PHE A 2 -14.27 3.19 -0.40
C PHE A 2 -14.57 1.82 -1.01
N LYS A 3 -14.42 1.69 -2.33
CA LYS A 3 -14.60 0.44 -3.06
C LYS A 3 -13.35 -0.42 -2.89
N TYR A 4 -13.47 -1.54 -2.18
CA TYR A 4 -12.43 -2.55 -2.11
C TYR A 4 -12.47 -3.39 -3.40
N ARG A 5 -11.42 -3.33 -4.22
CA ARG A 5 -11.23 -4.26 -5.34
C ARG A 5 -10.59 -5.53 -4.78
N PHE A 6 -11.39 -6.57 -4.58
CA PHE A 6 -10.90 -7.91 -4.28
C PHE A 6 -10.60 -8.65 -5.59
N TYR A 7 -9.38 -9.17 -5.73
CA TYR A 7 -8.99 -10.00 -6.87
C TYR A 7 -9.45 -11.46 -6.69
N PRO A 8 -9.85 -12.15 -7.77
CA PRO A 8 -10.31 -13.53 -7.73
C PRO A 8 -9.12 -14.50 -7.70
N HIS A 9 -9.32 -15.65 -7.05
CA HIS A 9 -8.40 -16.79 -6.92
C HIS A 9 -7.27 -16.69 -5.89
N VAL A 10 -7.58 -17.06 -4.63
CA VAL A 10 -6.59 -17.43 -3.61
C VAL A 10 -7.24 -18.35 -2.58
N MET A 11 -6.61 -19.48 -2.21
CA MET A 11 -6.98 -20.22 -1.00
C MET A 11 -6.71 -19.33 0.22
N LYS A 12 -7.69 -18.53 0.63
CA LYS A 12 -7.51 -17.61 1.75
C LYS A 12 -7.24 -18.41 3.01
N SER A 13 -6.19 -18.02 3.74
CA SER A 13 -5.87 -18.55 5.06
C SER A 13 -7.12 -18.58 5.94
N LYS A 14 -7.37 -19.69 6.65
CA LYS A 14 -8.49 -19.80 7.62
C LYS A 14 -8.46 -18.64 8.62
N PHE A 15 -7.26 -18.16 8.93
CA PHE A 15 -7.04 -17.02 9.81
C PHE A 15 -7.59 -15.72 9.20
N PHE A 16 -7.28 -15.45 7.93
CA PHE A 16 -7.78 -14.26 7.21
C PHE A 16 -9.29 -14.27 7.04
N LEU A 17 -9.86 -15.44 6.75
CA LEU A 17 -11.31 -15.62 6.68
C LEU A 17 -11.99 -15.33 8.02
N ASN A 18 -11.46 -15.86 9.12
CA ASN A 18 -11.97 -15.57 10.46
C ASN A 18 -11.85 -14.08 10.82
N PHE A 19 -10.74 -13.45 10.45
CA PHE A 19 -10.53 -12.03 10.66
C PHE A 19 -11.53 -11.17 9.85
N LEU A 20 -11.74 -11.48 8.57
CA LEU A 20 -12.76 -10.82 7.75
C LEU A 20 -14.16 -11.03 8.31
N LEU A 21 -14.49 -12.25 8.75
CA LEU A 21 -15.77 -12.54 9.39
C LEU A 21 -15.98 -11.69 10.65
N ALA A 22 -14.94 -11.52 11.47
CA ALA A 22 -14.99 -10.64 12.63
C ALA A 22 -15.18 -9.16 12.22
N LEU A 23 -14.46 -8.69 11.19
CA LEU A 23 -14.63 -7.35 10.64
C LEU A 23 -16.07 -7.11 10.13
N ILE A 24 -16.66 -8.09 9.46
CA ILE A 24 -18.02 -8.01 8.91
C ILE A 24 -19.07 -8.02 10.02
N ALA A 25 -18.89 -8.86 11.05
CA ALA A 25 -19.78 -8.92 12.19
C ALA A 25 -19.91 -7.56 12.90
N GLU A 26 -18.79 -6.85 13.02
CA GLU A 26 -18.69 -5.52 13.64
C GLU A 26 -19.13 -4.38 12.70
N SER A 27 -19.15 -4.61 11.38
CA SER A 27 -19.59 -3.60 10.40
C SER A 27 -21.12 -3.46 10.36
N ASN A 28 -21.67 -2.25 10.27
CA ASN A 28 -23.12 -1.98 10.17
C ASN A 28 -23.73 -2.37 8.80
N VAL A 29 -23.46 -3.59 8.36
CA VAL A 29 -23.87 -4.13 7.07
C VAL A 29 -25.19 -4.89 7.22
N SER A 30 -26.09 -4.74 6.24
CA SER A 30 -27.44 -5.35 6.24
C SER A 30 -27.39 -6.88 6.31
N SER A 31 -28.23 -7.49 7.15
CA SER A 31 -28.30 -8.94 7.40
C SER A 31 -28.32 -9.82 6.12
N PRO A 32 -29.18 -9.58 5.12
CA PRO A 32 -29.18 -10.37 3.88
C PRO A 32 -27.85 -10.26 3.11
N PHE A 33 -27.19 -9.12 3.16
CA PHE A 33 -25.89 -8.94 2.52
C PHE A 33 -24.76 -9.60 3.34
N ARG A 34 -24.86 -9.63 4.67
CA ARG A 34 -23.94 -10.44 5.50
C ARG A 34 -24.02 -11.92 5.12
N GLN A 35 -25.22 -12.45 4.88
CA GLN A 35 -25.41 -13.84 4.46
C GLN A 35 -24.78 -14.10 3.09
N GLN A 36 -24.94 -13.19 2.12
CA GLN A 36 -24.31 -13.31 0.80
C GLN A 36 -22.78 -13.24 0.86
N ILE A 37 -22.20 -12.37 1.69
CA ILE A 37 -20.75 -12.34 1.86
C ILE A 37 -20.28 -13.64 2.51
N ASN A 38 -20.96 -14.10 3.56
CA ASN A 38 -20.55 -15.30 4.30
C ASN A 38 -20.63 -16.57 3.45
N SER A 39 -21.63 -16.70 2.57
CA SER A 39 -21.72 -17.83 1.64
C SER A 39 -20.57 -17.80 0.64
N LYS A 40 -20.28 -16.64 0.04
CA LYS A 40 -19.16 -16.48 -0.90
C LYS A 40 -17.79 -16.72 -0.25
N LEU A 41 -17.57 -16.21 0.96
CA LEU A 41 -16.32 -16.44 1.71
C LEU A 41 -16.12 -17.92 2.07
N ARG A 42 -17.20 -18.63 2.42
CA ARG A 42 -17.14 -20.08 2.70
C ARG A 42 -16.85 -20.91 1.45
N ASN A 43 -17.42 -20.50 0.31
CA ASN A 43 -17.25 -21.21 -0.96
C ASN A 43 -15.94 -20.85 -1.67
N GLY A 44 -15.21 -19.83 -1.20
CA GLY A 44 -14.01 -19.32 -1.86
C GLY A 44 -14.30 -18.47 -3.10
N ASP A 45 -15.57 -18.12 -3.33
CA ASP A 45 -16.00 -17.31 -4.46
C ASP A 45 -15.61 -15.83 -4.30
N SER A 46 -15.47 -15.15 -5.42
CA SER A 46 -15.13 -13.73 -5.44
C SER A 46 -16.36 -12.89 -5.12
N LEU A 47 -16.19 -11.86 -4.29
CA LEU A 47 -17.24 -10.88 -4.02
C LEU A 47 -17.47 -10.06 -5.29
N ASP A 48 -18.72 -9.86 -5.71
CA ASP A 48 -18.95 -9.12 -6.95
C ASP A 48 -18.50 -7.66 -6.73
N PRO A 49 -17.70 -7.10 -7.65
CA PRO A 49 -17.18 -5.74 -7.51
C PRO A 49 -18.28 -4.67 -7.62
N ASP A 50 -19.45 -5.05 -8.13
CA ASP A 50 -20.58 -4.17 -8.43
C ASP A 50 -21.82 -4.41 -7.56
N ILE A 51 -21.70 -5.10 -6.42
CA ILE A 51 -22.84 -5.20 -5.51
C ILE A 51 -23.20 -3.80 -5.02
N ARG A 52 -24.33 -3.29 -5.53
CA ARG A 52 -24.93 -2.06 -5.05
C ARG A 52 -25.44 -2.33 -3.66
N ILE A 53 -24.74 -1.79 -2.67
CA ILE A 53 -25.30 -1.64 -1.33
C ILE A 53 -26.39 -0.58 -1.49
N ASP A 54 -27.60 -1.03 -1.82
CA ASP A 54 -28.77 -0.19 -1.81
C ASP A 54 -29.02 0.17 -0.34
N SER A 55 -28.36 1.22 0.13
CA SER A 55 -28.68 1.84 1.39
C SER A 55 -30.11 2.35 1.26
N THR A 56 -31.06 1.60 1.79
CA THR A 56 -32.44 2.03 2.09
C THR A 56 -32.42 3.04 3.23
N GLY A 57 -31.65 4.11 3.04
CA GLY A 57 -31.42 5.20 3.97
C GLY A 57 -31.28 6.48 3.17
N THR A 58 -32.40 7.20 3.08
CA THR A 58 -32.52 8.63 2.74
C THR A 58 -31.48 9.21 1.77
N LYS A 59 -31.91 9.47 0.53
CA LYS A 59 -31.23 10.37 -0.41
C LYS A 59 -31.05 11.75 0.23
N ARG A 60 -29.98 11.97 0.99
CA ARG A 60 -29.48 13.32 1.25
C ARG A 60 -29.01 13.86 -0.10
N ARG A 61 -29.81 14.77 -0.66
CA ARG A 61 -29.39 15.62 -1.77
C ARG A 61 -28.13 16.36 -1.33
N ILE A 62 -26.96 15.83 -1.67
CA ILE A 62 -25.72 16.57 -1.56
C ILE A 62 -25.87 17.72 -2.54
N ARG A 63 -26.17 18.92 -2.05
CA ARG A 63 -26.04 20.14 -2.82
C ARG A 63 -24.60 20.15 -3.35
N GLY A 64 -24.46 20.05 -4.67
CA GLY A 64 -23.16 19.95 -5.31
C GLY A 64 -22.23 21.02 -4.78
N LYS A 65 -21.07 20.62 -4.24
CA LYS A 65 -19.97 21.55 -4.01
C LYS A 65 -19.70 22.19 -5.36
N LYS A 66 -19.94 23.50 -5.49
CA LYS A 66 -19.53 24.25 -6.67
C LYS A 66 -18.04 24.03 -6.79
N HIS A 67 -17.64 23.23 -7.77
CA HIS A 67 -16.25 23.10 -8.14
C HIS A 67 -15.82 24.53 -8.50
N ILE A 68 -14.96 25.14 -7.68
CA ILE A 68 -14.29 26.37 -8.09
C ILE A 68 -13.52 25.93 -9.33
N ARG A 69 -14.05 26.27 -10.50
CA ARG A 69 -13.30 26.19 -11.74
C ARG A 69 -12.14 27.14 -11.50
N VAL A 70 -11.00 26.59 -11.10
CA VAL A 70 -9.71 27.26 -11.24
C VAL A 70 -9.63 27.50 -12.72
N LYS A 71 -10.04 28.71 -13.15
CA LYS A 71 -9.90 29.14 -14.52
C LYS A 71 -8.45 28.86 -14.85
N GLN A 72 -8.23 28.00 -15.83
CA GLN A 72 -6.90 27.80 -16.39
C GLN A 72 -6.38 29.20 -16.68
N LEU A 73 -5.44 29.69 -15.87
CA LEU A 73 -4.75 30.94 -16.11
C LEU A 73 -3.95 30.69 -17.38
N ARG A 74 -4.58 30.94 -18.53
CA ARG A 74 -3.85 31.00 -19.79
C ARG A 74 -2.87 32.16 -19.64
N PRO A 75 -1.58 31.97 -19.96
CA PRO A 75 -0.65 33.08 -19.98
C PRO A 75 -1.16 34.10 -21.00
N CYS A 76 -1.79 35.17 -20.52
CA CYS A 76 -2.19 36.30 -21.33
C CYS A 76 -1.13 37.39 -21.17
N LEU A 77 -0.75 37.98 -22.31
CA LEU A 77 0.11 39.16 -22.31
C LEU A 77 -0.62 40.29 -21.57
N ARG A 78 0.08 40.96 -20.66
CA ARG A 78 -0.48 42.11 -19.93
C ARG A 78 -0.56 43.32 -20.89
N PRO A 79 -1.61 44.16 -20.80
CA PRO A 79 -1.72 45.35 -21.64
C PRO A 79 -0.63 46.37 -21.30
N LYS A 80 -0.21 47.16 -22.29
CA LYS A 80 0.92 48.10 -22.18
C LYS A 80 0.76 49.08 -21.00
N SER A 81 -0.45 49.57 -20.74
CA SER A 81 -0.73 50.45 -19.59
C SER A 81 -0.45 49.81 -18.23
N THR A 82 -0.61 48.48 -18.10
CA THR A 82 -0.27 47.75 -16.87
C THR A 82 1.23 47.54 -16.73
N ILE A 83 1.95 47.42 -17.85
CA ILE A 83 3.41 47.30 -17.86
C ILE A 83 4.03 48.65 -17.47
N ASP A 84 3.55 49.73 -18.08
CA ASP A 84 4.05 51.09 -17.84
C ASP A 84 3.70 51.61 -16.43
N ALA A 85 2.63 51.11 -15.81
CA ALA A 85 2.25 51.43 -14.42
C ALA A 85 3.05 50.67 -13.35
N LEU A 86 3.77 49.60 -13.72
CA LEU A 86 4.77 48.98 -12.84
C LEU A 86 6.08 49.77 -13.00
N GLU A 87 6.16 50.92 -12.35
CA GLU A 87 7.42 51.65 -12.22
C GLU A 87 8.45 50.84 -11.43
N GLU A 88 9.70 50.94 -11.91
CA GLU A 88 10.96 50.40 -11.36
C GLU A 88 11.06 48.87 -11.23
N ASN A 89 11.79 48.28 -12.18
CA ASN A 89 12.47 47.01 -11.92
C ASN A 89 13.36 47.23 -10.68
N PRO A 90 13.11 46.57 -9.53
CA PRO A 90 14.02 46.67 -8.41
C PRO A 90 15.41 46.23 -8.89
N PRO A 91 16.50 46.86 -8.41
CA PRO A 91 17.86 46.48 -8.80
C PRO A 91 18.01 44.97 -8.63
N TYR A 92 18.48 44.30 -9.69
CA TYR A 92 18.56 42.84 -9.75
C TYR A 92 19.27 42.31 -8.51
N ARG A 93 18.55 41.53 -7.69
CA ARG A 93 19.12 40.78 -6.59
C ARG A 93 19.15 39.31 -6.99
N PRO A 94 20.34 38.71 -7.20
CA PRO A 94 20.40 37.27 -7.42
C PRO A 94 19.81 36.55 -6.21
N LEU A 95 19.08 35.47 -6.47
CA LEU A 95 18.59 34.60 -5.42
C LEU A 95 19.79 34.07 -4.60
N PRO A 96 19.64 33.93 -3.27
CA PRO A 96 20.69 33.37 -2.45
C PRO A 96 21.05 31.97 -2.97
N VAL A 97 22.35 31.77 -3.18
CA VAL A 97 22.91 30.51 -3.66
C VAL A 97 22.47 29.38 -2.71
N PRO A 98 21.83 28.31 -3.21
CA PRO A 98 21.37 27.23 -2.34
C PRO A 98 22.57 26.58 -1.65
N LYS A 99 22.39 26.06 -0.43
CA LYS A 99 23.48 25.48 0.39
C LYS A 99 24.26 24.35 -0.32
N ASN A 100 23.68 23.75 -1.36
CA ASN A 100 24.26 22.65 -2.12
C ASN A 100 25.09 23.14 -3.32
N ALA A 101 25.09 24.43 -3.64
CA ALA A 101 25.82 25.00 -4.78
C ALA A 101 27.29 25.29 -4.44
N GLY A 102 28.01 24.21 -4.14
CA GLY A 102 29.48 24.21 -4.00
C GLY A 102 30.16 23.46 -5.15
N GLU A 103 31.45 23.14 -4.95
CA GLU A 103 32.23 22.26 -5.83
C GLU A 103 31.51 20.96 -6.25
N PRO A 104 30.75 20.24 -5.39
CA PRO A 104 30.07 19.02 -5.81
C PRO A 104 28.98 19.26 -6.86
N GLU A 105 28.21 20.35 -6.76
CA GLU A 105 27.18 20.67 -7.77
C GLU A 105 27.82 21.16 -9.06
N LYS A 106 28.93 21.89 -8.97
CA LYS A 106 29.72 22.30 -10.15
C LYS A 106 30.24 21.07 -10.91
N ALA A 107 30.79 20.09 -10.20
CA ALA A 107 31.24 18.83 -10.81
C ALA A 107 30.08 18.04 -11.43
N ARG A 108 28.93 17.98 -10.74
CA ARG A 108 27.72 17.34 -11.25
C ARG A 108 27.22 17.98 -12.55
N LEU A 109 27.11 19.31 -12.56
CA LEU A 109 26.68 20.05 -13.75
C LEU A 109 27.69 19.89 -14.89
N ALA A 110 28.99 19.94 -14.61
CA ALA A 110 30.02 19.69 -15.62
C ALA A 110 29.88 18.28 -16.23
N TYR A 111 29.66 17.26 -15.40
CA TYR A 111 29.40 15.90 -15.86
C TYR A 111 28.12 15.81 -16.71
N MET A 112 27.03 16.45 -16.27
CA MET A 112 25.78 16.51 -17.02
C MET A 112 25.95 17.21 -18.38
N MET A 113 26.76 18.27 -18.46
CA MET A 113 27.02 18.98 -19.72
C MET A 113 27.92 18.17 -20.66
N ALA A 114 28.90 17.44 -20.13
CA ALA A 114 29.81 16.62 -20.90
C ALA A 114 29.14 15.33 -21.43
N TYR A 115 28.31 14.69 -20.60
CA TYR A 115 27.79 13.34 -20.87
C TYR A 115 26.27 13.27 -21.04
N GLY A 116 25.54 14.36 -20.78
CA GLY A 116 24.07 14.41 -20.92
C GLY A 116 23.30 13.61 -19.86
N VAL A 117 23.98 13.05 -18.86
CA VAL A 117 23.38 12.20 -17.81
C VAL A 117 23.66 12.80 -16.43
N ASP A 118 22.62 13.02 -15.65
CA ASP A 118 22.75 13.48 -14.26
C ASP A 118 23.02 12.29 -13.32
N PRO A 119 24.19 12.21 -12.66
CA PRO A 119 24.55 11.07 -11.82
C PRO A 119 23.69 10.96 -10.55
N LEU A 120 23.01 12.03 -10.14
CA LEU A 120 22.07 12.04 -9.01
C LEU A 120 20.61 11.96 -9.43
N ALA A 121 20.32 11.94 -10.74
CA ALA A 121 18.97 11.65 -11.18
C ALA A 121 18.63 10.24 -10.72
N LYS A 122 17.81 10.16 -9.67
CA LYS A 122 17.20 8.90 -9.22
C LYS A 122 16.60 8.27 -10.47
N ARG A 123 17.22 7.18 -10.97
CA ARG A 123 16.62 6.36 -12.02
C ARG A 123 15.19 6.14 -11.56
N LYS A 124 14.21 6.58 -12.36
CA LYS A 124 12.82 6.18 -12.10
C LYS A 124 12.87 4.67 -12.01
N LEU A 125 12.72 4.13 -10.81
CA LEU A 125 12.66 2.70 -10.59
C LEU A 125 11.46 2.26 -11.43
N VAL A 126 11.73 1.67 -12.59
CA VAL A 126 10.74 0.93 -13.35
C VAL A 126 10.62 -0.40 -12.63
N GLY A 127 9.83 -0.36 -11.56
CA GLY A 127 9.48 -1.48 -10.69
C GLY A 127 8.23 -1.05 -9.90
N PRO A 128 7.35 -1.98 -9.52
CA PRO A 128 6.13 -1.63 -8.80
C PRO A 128 6.52 -0.94 -7.50
N THR A 129 6.17 0.34 -7.38
CA THR A 129 6.47 1.21 -6.23
C THR A 129 5.67 0.86 -4.98
N ASN A 130 5.42 -0.43 -4.74
CA ASN A 130 4.48 -0.92 -3.74
C ASN A 130 5.10 -1.99 -2.83
N ASP A 131 6.35 -2.37 -3.03
CA ASP A 131 7.07 -3.18 -2.05
C ASP A 131 7.45 -2.24 -0.89
N ASN A 132 6.51 -2.16 0.04
CA ASN A 132 6.44 -1.18 1.12
C ASN A 132 7.80 -1.01 1.81
N ALA A 133 8.29 0.23 1.86
CA ALA A 133 9.45 0.61 2.69
C ALA A 133 9.35 0.09 4.14
N ARG A 134 8.11 -0.13 4.61
CA ARG A 134 7.76 -0.82 5.85
C ARG A 134 8.30 -2.26 5.94
N PHE A 135 8.13 -3.09 4.90
CA PHE A 135 8.64 -4.47 4.88
C PHE A 135 10.17 -4.50 4.86
N ALA A 136 10.80 -3.59 4.11
CA ALA A 136 12.26 -3.44 4.11
C ALA A 136 12.81 -3.01 5.48
N PHE A 137 12.10 -2.12 6.18
CA PHE A 137 12.45 -1.70 7.54
C PHE A 137 12.29 -2.82 8.57
N LEU A 138 11.19 -3.58 8.53
CA LEU A 138 10.96 -4.73 9.40
C LEU A 138 11.99 -5.83 9.18
N ARG A 139 12.35 -6.10 7.92
CA ARG A 139 13.40 -7.06 7.56
C ARG A 139 14.76 -6.63 8.13
N ARG A 140 15.16 -5.38 7.91
CA ARG A 140 16.41 -4.82 8.48
C ARG A 140 16.44 -4.82 10.01
N LYS A 141 15.30 -4.62 10.67
CA LYS A 141 15.19 -4.65 12.14
C LYS A 141 15.35 -6.07 12.69
N LEU A 142 14.86 -7.08 11.97
CA LEU A 142 14.99 -8.49 12.33
C LEU A 142 16.39 -9.03 12.02
N ASP A 143 16.96 -8.66 10.87
CA ASP A 143 18.32 -9.05 10.46
C ASP A 143 19.43 -8.34 11.27
N GLY A 144 19.05 -7.40 12.15
CA GLY A 144 19.94 -6.53 12.93
C GLY A 144 20.78 -7.20 14.03
N VAL A 145 21.03 -8.51 13.99
CA VAL A 145 21.98 -9.23 14.85
C VAL A 145 22.67 -10.39 14.10
N LYS A 146 23.22 -10.15 12.89
CA LYS A 146 24.31 -11.01 12.38
C LYS A 146 25.62 -10.23 12.47
N LYS A 147 26.24 -10.34 13.65
CA LYS A 147 27.66 -10.01 13.85
C LYS A 147 28.45 -10.99 12.99
N THR A 148 29.38 -10.48 12.21
CA THR A 148 30.31 -11.28 11.40
C THR A 148 31.17 -12.15 12.31
N SER A 149 30.74 -13.38 12.55
CA SER A 149 31.61 -14.45 13.03
C SER A 149 31.31 -15.67 12.18
N ASN A 150 32.34 -16.13 11.48
CA ASN A 150 32.39 -17.42 10.80
C ASN A 150 31.73 -18.51 11.66
N SER A 151 30.60 -19.03 11.23
CA SER A 151 30.17 -20.39 11.59
C SER A 151 29.42 -20.96 10.39
N GLU A 152 30.10 -21.85 9.68
CA GLU A 152 29.45 -22.84 8.83
C GLU A 152 28.49 -23.62 9.74
N GLY A 153 27.19 -23.51 9.46
CA GLY A 153 26.13 -24.10 10.25
C GLY A 153 24.88 -24.17 9.39
N GLU A 154 24.64 -25.36 8.86
CA GLU A 154 23.43 -25.74 8.14
C GLU A 154 22.22 -25.67 9.09
N GLU A 155 21.34 -24.69 8.89
CA GLU A 155 19.90 -24.79 9.20
C GLU A 155 19.15 -24.10 8.07
N ASP A 156 18.97 -24.84 6.97
CA ASP A 156 18.19 -24.42 5.80
C ASP A 156 16.71 -24.78 6.05
N GLY A 157 15.85 -23.76 5.99
CA GLY A 157 14.39 -23.93 5.90
C GLY A 157 13.56 -23.52 7.12
N ASN A 158 13.46 -22.21 7.43
CA ASN A 158 12.20 -21.61 7.95
C ASN A 158 12.22 -20.08 8.19
N ASP A 159 13.33 -19.39 7.94
CA ASP A 159 13.45 -17.96 8.26
C ASP A 159 12.39 -17.09 7.55
N GLU A 160 11.98 -17.48 6.33
CA GLU A 160 10.93 -16.76 5.57
C GLU A 160 9.53 -16.96 6.16
N ASP A 161 9.19 -18.17 6.60
CA ASP A 161 7.89 -18.45 7.23
C ASP A 161 7.76 -17.77 8.59
N ARG A 162 8.86 -17.72 9.35
CA ARG A 162 8.92 -16.99 10.61
C ARG A 162 8.72 -15.50 10.38
N PHE A 163 9.40 -14.93 9.38
CA PHE A 163 9.26 -13.52 9.02
C PHE A 163 7.82 -13.18 8.60
N THR A 164 7.20 -14.01 7.76
CA THR A 164 5.83 -13.76 7.31
C THR A 164 4.79 -13.89 8.42
N GLU A 165 4.98 -14.81 9.38
CA GLU A 165 4.14 -14.92 10.57
C GLU A 165 4.23 -13.65 11.44
N TYR A 166 5.46 -13.20 11.76
CA TYR A 166 5.67 -11.97 12.52
C TYR A 166 5.04 -10.75 11.84
N LEU A 167 5.16 -10.69 10.51
CA LEU A 167 4.62 -9.62 9.74
C LEU A 167 3.08 -9.60 9.79
N LEU A 168 2.46 -10.76 9.64
CA LEU A 168 1.01 -10.93 9.76
C LEU A 168 0.54 -10.54 11.17
N LEU A 169 1.24 -10.98 12.22
CA LEU A 169 0.96 -10.60 13.61
C LEU A 169 1.04 -9.08 13.83
N SER A 170 2.06 -8.44 13.28
CA SER A 170 2.25 -6.98 13.38
C SER A 170 1.12 -6.22 12.71
N VAL A 171 0.65 -6.67 11.54
CA VAL A 171 -0.45 -6.02 10.82
C VAL A 171 -1.76 -6.14 11.61
N ILE A 172 -2.06 -7.31 12.17
CA ILE A 172 -3.26 -7.53 12.99
C ILE A 172 -3.24 -6.65 14.23
N ARG A 173 -2.09 -6.58 14.91
CA ARG A 173 -1.91 -5.73 16.07
C ARG A 173 -2.21 -4.28 15.73
N GLU A 174 -1.68 -3.78 14.63
CA GLU A 174 -1.91 -2.40 14.22
C GLU A 174 -3.39 -2.15 13.90
N VAL A 175 -4.08 -3.07 13.21
CA VAL A 175 -5.53 -2.92 12.97
C VAL A 175 -6.31 -2.84 14.29
N LYS A 176 -5.95 -3.65 15.28
CA LYS A 176 -6.58 -3.58 16.62
C LYS A 176 -6.33 -2.23 17.29
N GLU A 177 -5.09 -1.75 17.29
CA GLU A 177 -4.72 -0.46 17.88
C GLU A 177 -5.50 0.70 17.23
N ARG A 178 -5.63 0.70 15.89
CA ARG A 178 -6.43 1.70 15.16
C ARG A 178 -7.92 1.64 15.52
N ARG A 179 -8.48 0.44 15.73
CA ARG A 179 -9.88 0.27 16.16
C ARG A 179 -10.10 0.75 17.59
N GLU A 180 -9.21 0.39 18.50
CA GLU A 180 -9.26 0.88 19.88
C GLU A 180 -9.17 2.40 19.93
N PHE A 181 -8.34 3.00 19.06
CA PHE A 181 -8.28 4.46 18.92
C PHE A 181 -9.62 5.06 18.50
N LEU A 182 -10.29 4.49 17.49
CA LEU A 182 -11.63 4.96 17.10
C LEU A 182 -12.66 4.80 18.21
N SER A 183 -12.62 3.69 18.97
CA SER A 183 -13.50 3.49 20.13
C SER A 183 -13.29 4.58 21.17
N LYS A 184 -12.04 4.87 21.54
CA LYS A 184 -11.69 5.96 22.47
C LYS A 184 -12.16 7.32 21.94
N MET A 185 -11.95 7.61 20.66
CA MET A 185 -12.39 8.88 20.06
C MET A 185 -13.92 8.98 19.96
N ALA A 186 -14.63 7.86 19.84
CA ALA A 186 -16.09 7.81 19.90
C ALA A 186 -16.61 8.15 21.30
N GLU A 187 -15.97 7.65 22.35
CA GLU A 187 -16.27 8.02 23.75
C GLU A 187 -16.14 9.53 23.98
N TYR A 188 -15.14 10.17 23.35
CA TYR A 188 -14.96 11.63 23.38
C TYR A 188 -15.82 12.41 22.37
N GLY A 189 -16.69 11.73 21.59
CA GLY A 189 -17.54 12.36 20.56
C GLY A 189 -16.79 12.92 19.35
N LYS A 190 -15.50 12.56 19.17
CA LYS A 190 -14.62 13.03 18.09
C LYS A 190 -14.42 12.00 16.96
N ASP A 191 -15.12 10.86 17.00
CA ASP A 191 -15.05 9.81 15.97
C ASP A 191 -15.12 10.38 14.55
N GLN A 192 -16.09 11.24 14.26
CA GLN A 192 -16.32 11.80 12.92
C GLN A 192 -15.12 12.53 12.30
N VAL A 193 -14.22 13.05 13.13
CA VAL A 193 -13.00 13.75 12.67
C VAL A 193 -11.97 12.75 12.15
N TYR A 194 -11.76 11.66 12.90
CA TYR A 194 -10.69 10.69 12.65
C TYR A 194 -11.14 9.48 11.85
N ARG A 195 -12.45 9.21 11.83
CA ARG A 195 -13.04 8.03 11.22
C ARG A 195 -12.54 7.75 9.81
N ASN A 196 -12.58 8.75 8.93
CA ASN A 196 -12.17 8.55 7.54
C ASN A 196 -10.68 8.24 7.42
N GLU A 197 -9.83 8.91 8.19
CA GLU A 197 -8.38 8.72 8.16
C GLU A 197 -8.03 7.31 8.66
N ILE A 198 -8.55 6.94 9.83
CA ILE A 198 -8.28 5.63 10.43
C ILE A 198 -8.90 4.49 9.61
N GLU A 199 -10.11 4.67 9.05
CA GLU A 199 -10.69 3.69 8.15
C GLU A 199 -9.81 3.46 6.91
N THR A 200 -9.17 4.52 6.37
CA THR A 200 -8.25 4.36 5.23
C THR A 200 -6.98 3.61 5.61
N GLU A 201 -6.45 3.80 6.81
CA GLU A 201 -5.28 3.06 7.31
C GLU A 201 -5.63 1.59 7.56
N ILE A 202 -6.76 1.30 8.21
CA ILE A 202 -7.26 -0.08 8.36
C ILE A 202 -7.41 -0.74 6.99
N SER A 203 -7.91 0.00 5.99
CA SER A 203 -8.03 -0.50 4.61
C SER A 203 -6.67 -0.81 3.97
N GLN A 204 -5.62 -0.07 4.31
CA GLN A 204 -4.26 -0.33 3.83
C GLN A 204 -3.70 -1.59 4.50
N LEU A 205 -3.85 -1.71 5.81
CA LEU A 205 -3.38 -2.85 6.60
C LEU A 205 -4.05 -4.17 6.17
N VAL A 206 -5.36 -4.15 5.91
CA VAL A 206 -6.07 -5.33 5.40
C VAL A 206 -5.52 -5.78 4.04
N ARG A 207 -5.18 -4.83 3.15
CA ARG A 207 -4.53 -5.16 1.87
C ARG A 207 -3.12 -5.70 2.03
N GLU A 208 -2.36 -5.20 2.99
CA GLU A 208 -1.04 -5.76 3.31
C GLU A 208 -1.16 -7.21 3.78
N MET A 209 -2.14 -7.50 4.64
CA MET A 209 -2.42 -8.86 5.08
C MET A 209 -2.84 -9.77 3.92
N GLU A 210 -3.68 -9.30 3.00
CA GLU A 210 -4.04 -10.05 1.77
C GLU A 210 -2.81 -10.39 0.93
N LEU A 211 -1.87 -9.45 0.76
CA LEU A 211 -0.64 -9.67 0.00
C LEU A 211 0.24 -10.74 0.64
N ILE A 212 0.29 -10.77 1.98
CA ILE A 212 1.03 -11.80 2.73
C ILE A 212 0.41 -13.18 2.48
N ASP A 213 -0.92 -13.30 2.57
CA ASP A 213 -1.61 -14.56 2.31
C ASP A 213 -1.49 -15.01 0.84
N LEU A 214 -1.57 -14.08 -0.10
CA LEU A 214 -1.33 -14.32 -1.53
C LEU A 214 0.07 -14.89 -1.79
N ARG A 215 1.08 -14.38 -1.08
CA ARG A 215 2.44 -14.87 -1.20
C ARG A 215 2.55 -16.31 -0.66
N LYS A 216 2.03 -16.57 0.54
CA LYS A 216 2.04 -17.91 1.15
C LYS A 216 1.33 -18.97 0.30
N THR A 217 0.22 -18.60 -0.29
CA THR A 217 -0.58 -19.51 -1.11
C THR A 217 0.11 -19.87 -2.42
N ARG A 218 0.81 -18.91 -3.04
CA ARG A 218 1.67 -19.16 -4.20
C ARG A 218 2.85 -20.06 -3.84
N GLU A 219 3.48 -19.84 -2.70
CA GLU A 219 4.58 -20.67 -2.21
C GLU A 219 4.13 -22.11 -1.97
N LEU A 220 2.98 -22.31 -1.33
CA LEU A 220 2.36 -23.63 -1.16
C LEU A 220 2.03 -24.30 -2.49
N GLU A 221 1.44 -23.57 -3.44
CA GLU A 221 1.11 -24.11 -4.77
C GLU A 221 2.37 -24.57 -5.51
N ASN A 222 3.45 -23.79 -5.44
CA ASN A 222 4.73 -24.17 -6.03
C ASN A 222 5.34 -25.40 -5.35
N ALA A 223 5.26 -25.49 -4.02
CA ALA A 223 5.75 -26.64 -3.28
C ALA A 223 5.01 -27.94 -3.65
N LEU A 224 3.67 -27.87 -3.80
CA LEU A 224 2.85 -28.98 -4.25
C LEU A 224 3.21 -29.44 -5.67
N LYS A 225 3.33 -28.51 -6.63
CA LYS A 225 3.75 -28.81 -8.01
C LYS A 225 5.12 -29.48 -8.08
N MET A 226 6.05 -29.03 -7.24
CA MET A 226 7.39 -29.61 -7.15
C MET A 226 7.37 -31.01 -6.52
N ALA A 227 6.48 -31.27 -5.56
CA ALA A 227 6.29 -32.60 -4.97
C ALA A 227 5.70 -33.58 -6.00
N GLU A 228 4.65 -33.19 -6.72
CA GLU A 228 4.03 -33.99 -7.78
C GLU A 228 5.02 -34.33 -8.89
N SER A 229 5.82 -33.36 -9.33
CA SER A 229 6.86 -33.57 -10.36
C SER A 229 7.97 -34.53 -9.88
N LYS A 230 8.31 -34.51 -8.59
CA LYS A 230 9.28 -35.45 -7.99
C LYS A 230 8.70 -36.85 -7.88
N GLU A 231 7.41 -36.98 -7.57
CA GLU A 231 6.70 -38.25 -7.47
C GLU A 231 6.54 -38.92 -8.84
N GLN A 232 6.22 -38.15 -9.88
CA GLN A 232 6.20 -38.63 -11.27
C GLN A 232 7.55 -39.20 -11.70
N ARG A 233 8.65 -38.49 -11.43
CA ARG A 233 10.01 -38.96 -11.73
C ARG A 233 10.37 -40.24 -10.97
N ARG A 234 9.94 -40.38 -9.71
CA ARG A 234 10.15 -41.60 -8.92
C ARG A 234 9.37 -42.79 -9.49
N ASN A 235 8.14 -42.55 -9.94
CA ASN A 235 7.31 -43.60 -10.53
C ASN A 235 7.83 -44.05 -11.90
N GLU A 236 8.37 -43.13 -12.72
CA GLU A 236 9.01 -43.46 -14.00
C GLU A 236 10.30 -44.28 -13.81
N SER A 237 11.10 -43.97 -12.78
CA SER A 237 12.32 -44.75 -12.46
C SER A 237 12.06 -46.15 -11.90
N ASN A 238 10.86 -46.43 -11.38
CA ASN A 238 10.47 -47.75 -10.87
C ASN A 238 9.82 -48.65 -11.94
N GLN A 239 9.63 -48.15 -13.16
CA GLN A 239 9.06 -48.92 -14.29
C GLN A 239 10.11 -49.36 -15.33
N GLN A 240 11.38 -48.99 -15.15
CA GLN A 240 12.53 -49.48 -15.93
C GLN A 240 13.29 -50.54 -15.14
#